data_AF-A0A090GK92-F1
#
_entry.id   AF-A0A090GK92-F1
#
_cell.length_a   1.000
_cell.length_b   1.000
_cell.length_c   1.000
_cell.angle_alpha   90.00
_cell.angle_beta   90.00
_cell.angle_gamma   90.00
#
_symmetry.space_group_name_H-M   'P 1'
#
loop_
_entity.id
_entity.type
_entity.pdbx_description
1 polymer ?
#
loop_
_entity_poly.entity_id
_entity_poly.type
_entity_poly.pdbx_seq_one_letter_code
_entity_poly.pdbx_strand_id
1 'polypeptide(L)'
;MLMKDRPANLPASILARLRNIARNKQTDNQLILRRYAIERLLYRLSISPHRDQFILKGAMLFTAWLNDPYRPTQDLDLLGFGNPAVTAIRSVFETICRIEAEKDGLVYDSNGLSVEVIREGQQYGGVRVQTTASLGRTRIPVQVDIGFGDAVTPTAQELEFPSLLSAEGPRLRAYPQGNRGCRKTPGNRRAWPGEQSHEGFLRPAGAVAAVRVRRWIAGPGNPSDI
;
A
#
# COMPACT_ATOMS: atom_id res chain seq x y z
N MET A 1 -47.27 -26.31 6.81
CA MET A 1 -46.64 -24.98 6.77
C MET A 1 -45.30 -25.10 6.06
N LEU A 2 -45.25 -24.80 4.76
CA LEU A 2 -43.99 -24.65 4.05
C LEU A 2 -43.54 -23.20 4.23
N MET A 3 -42.58 -22.98 5.12
CA MET A 3 -41.86 -21.71 5.17
C MET A 3 -41.09 -21.61 3.86
N LYS A 4 -41.64 -20.85 2.92
CA LYS A 4 -41.01 -20.46 1.66
C LYS A 4 -39.78 -19.64 2.04
N ASP A 5 -38.59 -20.25 1.96
CA ASP A 5 -37.32 -19.53 2.07
C ASP A 5 -37.38 -18.34 1.12
N ARG A 6 -37.56 -17.14 1.68
CA ARG A 6 -37.36 -15.90 0.92
C ARG A 6 -35.89 -15.96 0.50
N PRO A 7 -35.54 -15.83 -0.79
CA PRO A 7 -34.15 -15.77 -1.19
C PRO A 7 -33.51 -14.66 -0.36
N ALA A 8 -32.60 -15.04 0.54
CA ALA A 8 -31.97 -14.10 1.44
C ALA A 8 -31.30 -13.06 0.56
N ASN A 9 -31.76 -11.81 0.63
CA ASN A 9 -31.15 -10.71 -0.09
C ASN A 9 -29.73 -10.57 0.46
N LEU A 10 -28.75 -11.18 -0.22
CA LEU A 10 -27.38 -11.30 0.23
C LEU A 10 -26.81 -9.91 0.59
N PRO A 11 -26.96 -8.86 -0.26
CA PRO A 11 -26.60 -7.51 0.13
C PRO A 11 -27.23 -7.02 1.44
N ALA A 12 -28.53 -7.25 1.65
CA ALA A 12 -29.20 -6.84 2.88
C ALA A 12 -28.66 -7.59 4.13
N SER A 13 -28.37 -8.89 3.97
CA SER A 13 -27.75 -9.71 5.03
C SER A 13 -26.35 -9.20 5.38
N ILE A 14 -25.52 -8.91 4.38
CA ILE A 14 -24.18 -8.35 4.54
C ILE A 14 -24.26 -6.97 5.23
N LEU A 15 -25.13 -6.08 4.75
CA LEU A 15 -25.34 -4.76 5.38
C LEU A 15 -25.74 -4.87 6.86
N ALA A 16 -26.61 -5.82 7.21
CA ALA A 16 -27.00 -6.06 8.59
C ALA A 16 -25.82 -6.55 9.45
N ARG A 17 -25.00 -7.47 8.94
CA ARG A 17 -23.79 -7.97 9.61
C ARG A 17 -22.75 -6.87 9.81
N LEU A 18 -22.50 -6.05 8.79
CA LEU A 18 -21.58 -4.91 8.87
C LEU A 18 -22.05 -3.86 9.89
N ARG A 19 -23.36 -3.59 9.93
CA ARG A 19 -23.95 -2.71 10.96
C ARG A 19 -23.75 -3.25 12.37
N ASN A 20 -23.86 -4.56 12.56
CA ASN A 20 -23.60 -5.19 13.86
C ASN A 20 -22.14 -5.05 14.27
N ILE A 21 -21.20 -5.24 13.33
CA ILE A 21 -19.77 -5.01 13.59
C ILE A 21 -19.51 -3.56 13.99
N ALA A 22 -20.09 -2.59 13.28
CA ALA A 22 -19.93 -1.17 13.60
C ALA A 22 -20.43 -0.83 15.02
N ARG A 23 -21.61 -1.36 15.40
CA ARG A 23 -22.16 -1.20 16.76
C ARG A 23 -21.26 -1.82 17.83
N ASN A 24 -20.79 -3.05 17.62
CA ASN A 24 -19.95 -3.75 18.58
C ASN A 24 -18.59 -3.09 18.77
N LYS A 25 -18.04 -2.50 17.69
CA LYS A 25 -16.78 -1.74 17.71
C LYS A 25 -16.97 -0.26 18.10
N GLN A 26 -18.20 0.18 18.37
CA GLN A 26 -18.55 1.58 18.66
C GLN A 26 -17.95 2.56 17.64
N THR A 27 -18.00 2.20 16.35
CA THR A 27 -17.41 2.97 15.25
C THR A 27 -18.46 3.32 14.20
N ASP A 28 -18.13 4.27 13.34
CA ASP A 28 -19.02 4.69 12.25
C ASP A 28 -19.24 3.54 11.26
N ASN A 29 -20.51 3.26 10.97
CA ASN A 29 -20.92 2.26 9.99
C ASN A 29 -20.34 2.53 8.59
N GLN A 30 -20.13 3.79 8.20
CA GLN A 30 -19.50 4.14 6.93
C GLN A 30 -18.04 3.69 6.86
N LEU A 31 -17.31 3.73 7.99
CA LEU A 31 -15.94 3.23 8.06
C LEU A 31 -15.89 1.71 7.84
N ILE A 32 -16.83 0.97 8.44
CA ILE A 32 -16.93 -0.48 8.25
C ILE A 32 -17.33 -0.82 6.80
N LEU A 33 -18.26 -0.07 6.20
CA LEU A 33 -18.64 -0.25 4.80
C LEU A 33 -17.47 -0.01 3.85
N ARG A 34 -16.71 1.09 4.04
CA ARG A 34 -15.52 1.38 3.23
C ARG A 34 -14.43 0.34 3.41
N ARG A 35 -14.13 -0.05 4.66
CA ARG A 35 -13.19 -1.14 4.94
C ARG A 35 -13.58 -2.42 4.20
N TYR A 36 -14.86 -2.81 4.29
CA TYR A 36 -15.36 -4.00 3.61
C TYR A 36 -15.18 -3.89 2.09
N ALA A 37 -15.57 -2.76 1.49
CA ALA A 37 -15.38 -2.53 0.06
C ALA A 37 -13.90 -2.56 -0.36
N ILE A 38 -12.98 -2.04 0.45
CA ILE A 38 -11.56 -2.07 0.12
C ILE A 38 -10.96 -3.47 0.30
N GLU A 39 -11.29 -4.15 1.39
CA GLU A 39 -10.86 -5.52 1.66
C GLU A 39 -11.27 -6.48 0.53
N ARG A 40 -12.49 -6.34 0.02
CA ARG A 40 -12.99 -7.14 -1.09
C ARG A 40 -12.41 -6.73 -2.45
N LEU A 41 -11.95 -5.49 -2.60
CA LEU A 41 -11.15 -5.08 -3.76
C LEU A 41 -9.73 -5.68 -3.68
N LEU A 42 -9.12 -5.69 -2.49
CA LEU A 42 -7.85 -6.37 -2.23
C LEU A 42 -7.94 -7.86 -2.51
N TYR A 43 -9.07 -8.50 -2.21
CA TYR A 43 -9.32 -9.90 -2.56
C TYR A 43 -9.27 -10.11 -4.07
N ARG A 44 -10.01 -9.29 -4.83
CA ARG A 44 -9.96 -9.32 -6.30
C ARG A 44 -8.55 -9.09 -6.83
N LEU A 45 -7.81 -8.12 -6.28
CA LEU A 45 -6.40 -7.89 -6.61
C LEU A 45 -5.55 -9.14 -6.33
N SER A 46 -5.72 -9.78 -5.18
CA SER A 46 -4.91 -10.92 -4.75
C SER A 46 -5.07 -12.17 -5.62
N ILE A 47 -6.21 -12.33 -6.28
CA ILE A 47 -6.47 -13.42 -7.22
C ILE A 47 -6.33 -12.99 -8.69
N SER A 48 -5.98 -11.73 -8.94
CA SER A 48 -5.81 -11.20 -10.29
C SER A 48 -4.42 -11.50 -10.86
N PRO A 49 -4.25 -11.47 -12.19
CA PRO A 49 -2.94 -11.51 -12.83
C PRO A 49 -2.01 -10.34 -12.43
N HIS A 50 -2.56 -9.30 -11.81
CA HIS A 50 -1.83 -8.10 -11.41
C HIS A 50 -1.35 -8.14 -9.95
N ARG A 51 -1.60 -9.24 -9.24
CA ARG A 51 -1.21 -9.43 -7.82
C ARG A 51 0.23 -8.97 -7.54
N ASP A 52 1.18 -9.44 -8.35
CA ASP A 52 2.60 -9.18 -8.14
C ASP A 52 3.08 -7.83 -8.70
N GLN A 53 2.17 -7.00 -9.22
CA GLN A 53 2.44 -5.63 -9.60
C GLN A 53 2.27 -4.64 -8.45
N PHE A 54 1.67 -5.07 -7.33
CA PHE A 54 1.39 -4.20 -6.20
C PHE A 54 1.89 -4.77 -4.88
N ILE A 55 2.17 -3.88 -3.93
CA ILE A 55 2.46 -4.19 -2.54
C ILE A 55 1.58 -3.29 -1.66
N LEU A 56 0.88 -3.90 -0.71
CA LEU A 56 0.08 -3.18 0.28
C LEU A 56 0.97 -2.39 1.23
N LYS A 57 0.65 -1.12 1.44
CA LYS A 57 1.35 -0.24 2.38
C LYS A 57 0.34 0.61 3.18
N GLY A 58 0.87 1.56 3.93
CA GLY A 58 0.07 2.60 4.57
C GLY A 58 -0.76 2.11 5.75
N ALA A 59 -1.77 2.90 6.10
CA ALA A 59 -2.49 2.75 7.34
C ALA A 59 -3.39 1.49 7.39
N MET A 60 -3.69 0.88 6.24
CA MET A 60 -4.49 -0.34 6.20
C MET A 60 -3.79 -1.50 6.91
N LEU A 61 -2.46 -1.53 6.89
CA LEU A 61 -1.67 -2.56 7.56
C LEU A 61 -1.88 -2.58 9.08
N PHE A 62 -2.25 -1.45 9.69
CA PHE A 62 -2.62 -1.44 11.11
C PHE A 62 -3.85 -2.28 11.42
N THR A 63 -4.74 -2.49 10.45
CA THR A 63 -5.89 -3.40 10.60
C THR A 63 -5.44 -4.86 10.70
N ALA A 64 -4.30 -5.21 10.09
CA ALA A 64 -3.73 -6.55 10.15
C ALA A 64 -2.86 -6.77 11.40
N TRP A 65 -2.32 -5.70 11.99
CA TRP A 65 -1.37 -5.79 13.10
C TRP A 65 -1.94 -5.42 14.47
N LEU A 66 -2.98 -4.58 14.51
CA LEU A 66 -3.58 -4.09 15.75
C LEU A 66 -5.00 -4.63 15.91
N ASN A 67 -5.32 -5.09 17.12
CA ASN A 67 -6.67 -5.53 17.46
C ASN A 67 -7.70 -4.38 17.43
N ASP A 68 -7.25 -3.16 17.76
CA ASP A 68 -8.09 -1.96 17.74
C ASP A 68 -7.31 -0.74 17.21
N PRO A 69 -7.31 -0.52 15.88
CA PRO A 69 -6.63 0.62 15.31
C PRO A 69 -7.41 1.92 15.61
N TYR A 70 -6.79 2.81 16.41
CA TYR A 70 -7.34 4.11 16.85
C TYR A 70 -7.84 5.02 15.71
N ARG A 71 -7.36 4.80 14.48
CA ARG A 71 -7.82 5.53 13.28
C ARG A 71 -8.07 4.55 12.14
N PRO A 72 -9.34 4.18 11.86
CA PRO A 72 -9.68 3.41 10.68
C PRO A 72 -9.30 4.20 9.42
N THR A 73 -8.41 3.67 8.59
CA THR A 73 -8.10 4.29 7.30
C THR A 73 -9.24 4.09 6.32
N GLN A 74 -9.47 5.10 5.49
CA GLN A 74 -10.55 5.11 4.50
C GLN A 74 -10.06 4.81 3.08
N ASP A 75 -8.74 4.83 2.88
CA ASP A 75 -8.11 4.72 1.56
C ASP A 75 -7.17 3.52 1.53
N LEU A 76 -6.99 2.97 0.33
CA LEU A 76 -6.06 1.88 0.06
C LEU A 76 -4.74 2.44 -0.48
N ASP A 77 -3.65 2.26 0.24
CA ASP A 77 -2.32 2.66 -0.23
C ASP A 77 -1.55 1.47 -0.81
N LEU A 78 -1.09 1.60 -2.05
CA LEU A 78 -0.29 0.60 -2.76
C LEU A 78 1.05 1.19 -3.23
N LEU A 79 2.09 0.36 -3.23
CA LEU A 79 3.27 0.58 -4.05
C LEU A 79 3.09 -0.23 -5.34
N GLY A 80 3.14 0.44 -6.49
CA GLY A 80 3.04 -0.18 -7.81
C GLY A 80 4.40 -0.40 -8.47
N PHE A 81 4.50 -1.45 -9.27
CA PHE A 81 5.63 -1.76 -10.15
C PHE A 81 5.16 -1.83 -11.61
N GLY A 82 6.03 -1.46 -12.55
CA GLY A 82 5.71 -1.47 -13.98
C GLY A 82 5.30 -0.10 -14.50
N ASN A 83 4.31 -0.05 -15.40
CA ASN A 83 3.95 1.17 -16.13
C ASN A 83 3.04 2.10 -15.28
N PRO A 84 3.50 3.30 -14.90
CA PRO A 84 2.71 4.25 -14.09
C PRO A 84 1.71 5.07 -14.90
N ALA A 85 1.58 4.84 -16.21
CA ALA A 85 0.67 5.58 -17.06
C ALA A 85 -0.79 5.42 -16.60
N VAL A 86 -1.52 6.54 -16.56
CA VAL A 86 -2.94 6.61 -16.19
C VAL A 86 -3.78 5.57 -16.93
N THR A 87 -3.56 5.41 -18.24
CA THR A 87 -4.27 4.44 -19.08
C THR A 87 -3.98 2.99 -18.70
N ALA A 88 -2.71 2.68 -18.38
CA ALA A 88 -2.31 1.34 -17.94
C ALA A 88 -2.95 0.99 -16.59
N ILE A 89 -2.87 1.90 -15.63
CA ILE A 89 -3.47 1.70 -14.30
C ILE A 89 -4.99 1.61 -14.38
N ARG A 90 -5.63 2.42 -15.22
CA ARG A 90 -7.08 2.31 -15.47
C ARG A 90 -7.46 0.92 -15.97
N SER A 91 -6.75 0.39 -16.97
CA SER A 91 -7.01 -0.95 -17.51
C SER A 91 -6.83 -2.06 -16.46
N VAL A 92 -5.79 -1.96 -15.61
CA VAL A 92 -5.55 -2.88 -14.51
C VAL A 92 -6.71 -2.87 -13.52
N PHE A 93 -7.14 -1.69 -13.05
CA PHE A 93 -8.21 -1.61 -12.07
C PHE A 93 -9.60 -1.91 -12.65
N GLU A 94 -9.84 -1.62 -13.92
CA GLU A 94 -11.05 -2.09 -14.62
C GLU A 94 -11.12 -3.63 -14.61
N THR A 95 -10.00 -4.29 -14.87
CA THR A 95 -9.89 -5.75 -14.81
C THR A 95 -10.17 -6.25 -13.40
N ILE A 96 -9.51 -5.68 -12.38
CA ILE A 96 -9.69 -6.07 -10.97
C ILE A 96 -11.15 -5.87 -10.53
N CYS A 97 -11.78 -4.75 -10.87
CA CYS A 97 -13.17 -4.45 -10.51
C CYS A 97 -14.18 -5.41 -11.16
N ARG A 98 -13.84 -6.01 -12.31
CA ARG A 98 -14.69 -6.97 -13.04
C ARG A 98 -14.55 -8.41 -12.54
N ILE A 99 -13.55 -8.72 -11.72
CA ILE A 99 -13.40 -10.05 -11.15
C ILE A 99 -14.60 -10.36 -10.26
N GLU A 100 -15.30 -11.43 -10.60
CA GLU A 100 -16.39 -11.95 -9.77
C GLU A 100 -15.79 -12.64 -8.55
N ALA A 101 -16.16 -12.16 -7.36
CA ALA A 101 -15.84 -12.79 -6.10
C ALA A 101 -17.15 -13.25 -5.47
N GLU A 102 -17.42 -14.55 -5.55
CA GLU A 102 -18.68 -15.10 -5.07
C GLU A 102 -18.93 -14.74 -3.59
N LYS A 103 -20.20 -14.44 -3.27
CA LYS A 103 -20.72 -14.28 -1.90
C LYS A 103 -20.32 -13.01 -1.14
N ASP A 104 -19.71 -12.01 -1.79
CA ASP A 104 -19.41 -10.72 -1.12
C ASP A 104 -20.42 -9.58 -1.41
N GLY A 105 -21.31 -9.78 -2.37
CA GLY A 105 -22.44 -8.88 -2.67
C GLY A 105 -22.04 -7.50 -3.22
N LEU A 106 -20.76 -7.28 -3.53
CA LEU A 106 -20.25 -6.02 -4.03
C LEU A 106 -20.17 -6.01 -5.56
N VAL A 107 -20.61 -4.91 -6.15
CA VAL A 107 -20.44 -4.61 -7.58
C VAL A 107 -19.66 -3.31 -7.70
N TYR A 108 -18.48 -3.35 -8.29
CA TYR A 108 -17.65 -2.15 -8.52
C TYR A 108 -17.98 -1.53 -9.87
N ASP A 109 -18.09 -0.21 -9.90
CA ASP A 109 -18.28 0.55 -11.13
C ASP A 109 -16.96 0.67 -11.89
N SER A 110 -16.67 -0.33 -12.73
CA SER A 110 -15.49 -0.31 -13.60
C SER A 110 -15.58 0.76 -14.71
N ASN A 111 -16.79 1.12 -15.14
CA ASN A 111 -16.97 2.11 -16.21
C ASN A 111 -16.81 3.55 -15.70
N GLY A 112 -17.29 3.81 -14.48
CA GLY A 112 -17.14 5.08 -13.77
C GLY A 112 -15.79 5.25 -13.06
N LEU A 113 -14.81 4.38 -13.32
CA LEU A 113 -13.49 4.45 -12.73
C LEU A 113 -12.68 5.63 -13.28
N SER A 114 -12.21 6.51 -12.39
CA SER A 114 -11.32 7.61 -12.72
C SER A 114 -9.90 7.34 -12.21
N VAL A 115 -8.90 7.80 -12.97
CA VAL A 115 -7.49 7.72 -12.59
C VAL A 115 -6.85 9.07 -12.83
N GLU A 116 -6.21 9.63 -11.80
CA GLU A 116 -5.60 10.95 -11.83
C GLU A 116 -4.17 10.90 -11.29
N VAL A 117 -3.29 11.75 -11.82
CA VAL A 117 -1.91 11.85 -11.32
C VAL A 117 -1.90 12.66 -10.03
N ILE A 118 -1.31 12.09 -8.97
CA ILE A 118 -1.01 12.80 -7.73
C ILE A 118 0.44 13.25 -7.77
N ARG A 119 0.68 14.56 -7.69
CA ARG A 119 2.03 15.12 -7.55
C ARG A 119 2.43 15.12 -6.08
N GLU A 120 2.73 13.95 -5.54
CA GLU A 120 3.51 13.89 -4.29
C GLU A 120 4.99 14.06 -4.64
N GLY A 121 5.73 14.87 -3.87
CA GLY A 121 7.14 15.17 -4.09
C GLY A 121 8.09 13.96 -3.95
N GLN A 122 7.92 12.98 -4.82
CA GLN A 122 8.74 11.81 -5.08
C GLN A 122 9.17 11.82 -6.55
N GLN A 123 10.31 11.19 -6.83
CA GLN A 123 10.96 11.20 -8.15
C GLN A 123 10.12 10.57 -9.28
N TYR A 124 9.14 9.71 -8.95
CA TYR A 124 8.32 8.96 -9.92
C TYR A 124 6.81 9.27 -9.85
N GLY A 125 6.38 10.18 -8.98
CA GLY A 125 4.96 10.55 -8.80
C GLY A 125 4.08 9.41 -8.29
N GLY A 126 2.77 9.67 -8.21
CA GLY A 126 1.76 8.66 -7.88
C GLY A 126 0.48 8.85 -8.69
N VAL A 127 -0.44 7.89 -8.60
CA VAL A 127 -1.77 8.00 -9.18
C VAL A 127 -2.84 7.66 -8.15
N ARG A 128 -3.97 8.35 -8.25
CA ARG A 128 -5.19 8.08 -7.50
C ARG A 128 -6.17 7.37 -8.41
N VAL A 129 -6.68 6.23 -7.98
CA VAL A 129 -7.82 5.56 -8.60
C VAL A 129 -9.05 5.79 -7.74
N GLN A 130 -10.15 6.19 -8.34
CA GLN A 130 -11.44 6.30 -7.65
C GLN A 130 -12.52 5.51 -8.39
N THR A 131 -13.34 4.83 -7.62
CA THR A 131 -14.53 4.12 -8.12
C THR A 131 -15.60 4.07 -7.02
N THR A 132 -16.77 3.54 -7.35
CA THR A 132 -17.84 3.29 -6.39
C THR A 132 -18.17 1.81 -6.37
N ALA A 133 -18.18 1.23 -5.17
CA ALA A 133 -18.75 -0.10 -4.95
C ALA A 133 -20.21 0.02 -4.54
N SER A 134 -21.07 -0.85 -5.06
CA SER A 134 -22.47 -0.95 -4.70
C SER A 134 -22.72 -2.24 -3.91
N LEU A 135 -23.35 -2.12 -2.75
CA LEU A 135 -23.86 -3.22 -1.95
C LEU A 135 -25.39 -3.09 -1.86
N GLY A 136 -26.10 -3.73 -2.80
CA GLY A 136 -27.52 -3.48 -3.01
C GLY A 136 -27.75 -2.03 -3.47
N ARG A 137 -28.49 -1.23 -2.68
CA ARG A 137 -28.72 0.20 -2.97
C ARG A 137 -27.68 1.13 -2.35
N THR A 138 -26.82 0.62 -1.47
CA THR A 138 -25.80 1.42 -0.79
C THR A 138 -24.60 1.62 -1.71
N ARG A 139 -24.26 2.89 -1.98
CA ARG A 139 -23.06 3.28 -2.71
C ARG A 139 -21.92 3.60 -1.74
N ILE A 140 -20.76 3.04 -2.00
CA ILE A 140 -19.56 3.12 -1.15
C ILE A 140 -18.42 3.63 -2.03
N PRO A 141 -17.99 4.89 -1.87
CA PRO A 141 -16.81 5.40 -2.56
C PRO A 141 -15.56 4.62 -2.15
N VAL A 142 -14.70 4.33 -3.12
CA VAL A 142 -13.44 3.61 -2.94
C VAL A 142 -12.32 4.43 -3.58
N GLN A 143 -11.26 4.66 -2.82
CA GLN A 143 -10.06 5.35 -3.27
C GLN A 143 -8.84 4.46 -3.08
N VAL A 144 -7.98 4.44 -4.10
CA VAL A 144 -6.71 3.72 -4.09
C VAL A 144 -5.60 4.67 -4.52
N ASP A 145 -4.63 4.87 -3.64
CA ASP A 145 -3.46 5.70 -3.88
C ASP A 145 -2.26 4.82 -4.17
N ILE A 146 -1.65 5.03 -5.34
CA ILE A 146 -0.57 4.20 -5.84
C ILE A 146 0.66 5.08 -6.00
N GLY A 147 1.66 4.83 -5.17
CA GLY A 147 2.99 5.41 -5.39
C GLY A 147 3.84 4.50 -6.28
N PHE A 148 4.72 5.09 -7.07
CA PHE A 148 5.74 4.36 -7.82
C PHE A 148 7.13 4.71 -7.28
N GLY A 149 8.03 3.74 -7.19
CA GLY A 149 9.38 3.94 -6.69
C GLY A 149 10.12 2.62 -6.47
N ASP A 150 11.40 2.74 -6.10
CA ASP A 150 12.31 1.60 -6.03
C ASP A 150 12.36 0.90 -4.65
N ALA A 151 12.82 -0.36 -4.71
CA ALA A 151 13.24 -1.26 -3.64
C ALA A 151 12.60 -1.08 -2.25
N VAL A 152 11.67 -1.97 -1.92
CA VAL A 152 11.13 -2.08 -0.56
C VAL A 152 12.22 -2.64 0.37
N THR A 153 12.69 -1.81 1.30
CA THR A 153 13.59 -2.22 2.39
C THR A 153 12.91 -1.93 3.73
N PRO A 154 12.66 -2.94 4.59
CA PRO A 154 12.94 -4.38 4.40
C PRO A 154 12.02 -5.02 3.36
N THR A 155 12.43 -6.13 2.76
CA THR A 155 11.68 -6.85 1.72
C THR A 155 10.23 -7.09 2.13
N ALA A 156 9.30 -6.85 1.20
CA ALA A 156 7.88 -7.10 1.42
C ALA A 156 7.62 -8.58 1.75
N GLN A 157 6.64 -8.82 2.61
CA GLN A 157 6.29 -10.15 3.09
C GLN A 157 4.88 -10.52 2.64
N GLU A 158 4.64 -11.82 2.47
CA GLU A 158 3.29 -12.33 2.25
C GLU A 158 2.43 -12.06 3.49
N LEU A 159 1.26 -11.47 3.26
CA LEU A 159 0.28 -11.13 4.28
C LEU A 159 -1.08 -11.68 3.89
N GLU A 160 -1.71 -12.38 4.83
CA GLU A 160 -3.15 -12.64 4.79
C GLU A 160 -3.87 -11.51 5.54
N PHE A 161 -4.55 -10.64 4.81
CA PHE A 161 -5.25 -9.52 5.42
C PHE A 161 -6.55 -10.01 6.10
N PRO A 162 -6.87 -9.53 7.32
CA PRO A 162 -8.01 -10.05 8.07
C PRO A 162 -9.34 -9.66 7.43
N SER A 163 -10.19 -10.66 7.17
CA SER A 163 -11.53 -10.42 6.63
C SER A 163 -12.57 -10.08 7.69
N LEU A 164 -13.48 -9.16 7.38
CA LEU A 164 -14.63 -8.82 8.23
C LEU A 164 -15.70 -9.92 8.27
N LEU A 165 -15.97 -10.57 7.13
CA LEU A 165 -17.13 -11.46 6.97
C LEU A 165 -16.83 -12.80 6.28
N SER A 166 -15.69 -12.91 5.60
CA SER A 166 -15.24 -14.12 4.90
C SER A 166 -14.32 -14.96 5.80
N ALA A 167 -14.29 -16.27 5.56
CA ALA A 167 -13.31 -17.16 6.18
C ALA A 167 -11.91 -16.96 5.58
N GLU A 168 -11.84 -16.61 4.29
CA GLU A 168 -10.59 -16.37 3.58
C GLU A 168 -10.40 -14.88 3.31
N GLY A 169 -9.25 -14.35 3.75
CA GLY A 169 -8.80 -12.98 3.48
C GLY A 169 -7.93 -12.88 2.22
N PRO A 170 -7.67 -11.66 1.71
CA PRO A 170 -6.79 -11.47 0.57
C PRO A 170 -5.33 -11.79 0.95
N ARG A 171 -4.63 -12.51 0.06
CA ARG A 171 -3.23 -12.91 0.23
C ARG A 171 -2.33 -12.15 -0.73
N LEU A 172 -1.57 -11.20 -0.23
CA LEU A 172 -0.75 -10.31 -1.03
C LEU A 172 0.53 -9.88 -0.30
N ARG A 173 1.49 -9.40 -1.08
CA ARG A 173 2.71 -8.80 -0.51
C ARG A 173 2.37 -7.47 0.18
N ALA A 174 2.96 -7.27 1.35
CA ALA A 174 2.77 -6.11 2.19
C ALA A 174 4.08 -5.62 2.79
N TYR A 175 4.14 -4.34 3.16
CA TYR A 175 5.26 -3.81 3.96
C TYR A 175 5.32 -4.52 5.32
N PRO A 176 6.50 -4.89 5.84
CA PRO A 176 6.62 -5.54 7.13
C PRO A 176 6.32 -4.59 8.29
N GLN A 177 5.88 -5.13 9.44
CA GLN A 177 5.57 -4.38 10.66
C GLN A 177 6.74 -3.52 11.19
N GLY A 178 7.99 -3.88 10.84
CA GLY A 178 9.19 -3.12 11.19
C GLY A 178 9.31 -1.76 10.50
N ASN A 179 8.51 -1.46 9.46
CA ASN A 179 8.57 -0.19 8.73
C ASN A 179 7.77 0.92 9.45
N ARG A 180 8.05 1.15 10.74
CA ARG A 180 7.41 2.20 11.56
C ARG A 180 8.01 3.60 11.39
N GLY A 181 8.77 3.85 10.32
CA GLY A 181 9.29 5.21 10.09
C GLY A 181 10.18 5.37 8.88
N CYS A 182 9.60 5.60 7.71
CA CYS A 182 10.24 6.45 6.72
C CYS A 182 9.66 7.86 6.86
N ARG A 183 10.09 8.59 7.89
CA ARG A 183 10.01 10.06 7.87
C ARG A 183 10.82 10.53 6.66
N LYS A 184 10.26 11.39 5.82
CA LYS A 184 11.11 12.31 5.04
C LYS A 184 12.00 13.01 6.05
N THR A 185 13.29 12.70 6.08
CA THR A 185 14.27 13.46 6.86
C THR A 185 14.79 14.55 5.93
N PRO A 186 14.34 15.81 6.03
CA PRO A 186 15.10 16.89 5.42
C PRO A 186 16.38 17.05 6.26
N GLY A 187 17.50 16.79 5.59
CA GLY A 187 18.88 17.02 5.99
C GLY A 187 19.22 17.25 7.47
N ASN A 188 19.97 16.32 8.07
CA ASN A 188 21.18 16.73 8.78
C ASN A 188 22.14 15.55 8.95
N ARG A 189 23.41 15.79 8.63
CA ARG A 189 24.53 14.92 8.98
C ARG A 189 24.69 14.92 10.50
N ARG A 190 24.60 13.76 11.14
CA ARG A 190 25.44 13.41 12.30
C ARG A 190 25.33 11.92 12.61
N ALA A 191 26.50 11.30 12.75
CA ALA A 191 26.72 9.89 13.03
C ALA A 191 26.04 9.44 14.33
N TRP A 192 25.62 8.18 14.37
CA TRP A 192 25.15 7.51 15.58
C TRP A 192 26.35 7.03 16.41
N PRO A 193 26.43 7.34 17.72
CA PRO A 193 27.49 6.83 18.58
C PRO A 193 27.07 5.50 19.24
N GLY A 194 28.06 4.61 19.40
CA GLY A 194 28.10 3.66 20.53
C GLY A 194 27.64 2.24 20.23
N GLU A 195 28.53 1.44 19.65
CA GLU A 195 28.61 0.02 19.97
C GLU A 195 29.96 -0.20 20.69
N GLN A 196 29.89 -0.29 22.01
CA GLN A 196 31.02 -0.59 22.87
C GLN A 196 31.36 -2.08 22.69
N SER A 197 32.51 -2.37 22.08
CA SER A 197 33.15 -3.68 22.18
C SER A 197 34.17 -3.63 23.31
N HIS A 198 34.12 -4.67 24.12
CA HIS A 198 34.91 -4.90 25.33
C HIS A 198 36.43 -4.77 25.12
N GLU A 199 37.09 -4.27 26.17
CA GLU A 199 38.53 -4.12 26.34
C GLU A 199 39.32 -5.44 26.19
N GLY A 200 40.56 -5.31 25.70
CA GLY A 200 41.51 -6.42 25.62
C GLY A 200 42.91 -6.08 25.06
N PHE A 201 43.54 -5.02 25.59
CA PHE A 201 44.99 -4.91 25.88
C PHE A 201 46.03 -5.43 24.85
N LEU A 202 46.69 -4.51 24.13
CA LEU A 202 48.17 -4.31 23.99
C LEU A 202 48.57 -3.65 22.66
N ARG A 203 49.42 -2.62 22.76
CA ARG A 203 50.16 -1.90 21.71
C ARG A 203 51.66 -2.00 22.04
N PRO A 204 52.61 -1.48 21.22
CA PRO A 204 52.66 -1.35 19.74
C PRO A 204 54.07 -1.72 19.18
N ALA A 205 54.29 -1.68 17.85
CA ALA A 205 55.50 -1.11 17.20
C ALA A 205 55.54 -1.25 15.65
N GLY A 206 55.94 -0.17 14.97
CA GLY A 206 56.56 -0.11 13.62
C GLY A 206 55.63 -0.27 12.42
N ALA A 207 55.83 0.32 11.24
CA ALA A 207 56.71 1.37 10.73
C ALA A 207 56.29 1.59 9.25
N VAL A 208 56.27 2.84 8.82
CA VAL A 208 56.63 3.38 7.48
C VAL A 208 56.06 2.74 6.20
N ALA A 209 55.32 3.54 5.41
CA ALA A 209 55.74 3.94 4.05
C ALA A 209 54.71 4.88 3.38
N ALA A 210 55.22 6.02 2.93
CA ALA A 210 54.54 6.98 2.08
C ALA A 210 54.73 6.60 0.60
N VAL A 211 53.68 6.76 -0.21
CA VAL A 211 53.81 6.99 -1.66
C VAL A 211 52.84 8.09 -2.05
N ARG A 212 53.41 9.20 -2.54
CA ARG A 212 52.74 10.36 -3.13
C ARG A 212 53.32 10.51 -4.53
N VAL A 213 52.48 10.61 -5.57
CA VAL A 213 52.77 11.06 -6.96
C VAL A 213 51.49 10.76 -7.77
N ARG A 214 50.89 11.59 -8.62
CA ARG A 214 51.14 12.96 -9.10
C ARG A 214 49.81 13.55 -9.59
N ARG A 215 49.75 14.88 -9.55
CA ARG A 215 48.76 15.79 -10.10
C ARG A 215 49.02 15.96 -11.61
N TRP A 216 47.97 15.98 -12.44
CA TRP A 216 48.01 16.50 -13.82
C TRP A 216 47.16 17.78 -13.88
N ILE A 217 47.78 18.89 -14.30
CA ILE A 217 47.13 20.13 -14.77
C ILE A 217 47.96 20.63 -15.96
N ALA A 218 47.31 20.85 -17.10
CA ALA A 218 47.55 21.87 -18.13
C ALA A 218 46.65 21.51 -19.33
N GLY A 219 45.92 22.38 -20.02
CA GLY A 219 45.86 23.84 -20.10
C GLY A 219 44.73 24.25 -21.08
N PRO A 220 44.59 25.55 -21.40
CA PRO A 220 43.30 26.17 -21.76
C PRO A 220 43.07 26.39 -23.27
N GLY A 221 41.80 26.55 -23.67
CA GLY A 221 41.38 27.04 -24.99
C GLY A 221 40.27 28.09 -24.84
N ASN A 222 40.49 29.25 -25.44
CA ASN A 222 39.79 30.54 -25.31
C ASN A 222 38.40 30.56 -25.99
N PRO A 223 37.47 31.47 -25.63
CA PRO A 223 36.14 31.59 -26.22
C PRO A 223 36.07 32.71 -27.27
N SER A 224 35.47 32.46 -28.43
CA SER A 224 34.79 33.46 -29.27
C SER A 224 33.98 32.71 -30.33
N ASP A 225 32.67 32.92 -30.40
CA ASP A 225 31.93 33.03 -31.67
C ASP A 225 30.48 33.44 -31.40
N ILE A 226 30.16 34.64 -31.89
CA ILE A 226 28.89 35.17 -32.43
C ILE A 226 27.72 35.40 -31.46
#